data_AF-A0A2U1LF09-F1
#
_entry.id   AF-A0A2U1LF09-F1
#
_cell.length_a   1.000
_cell.length_b   1.000
_cell.length_c   1.000
_cell.angle_alpha   90.00
_cell.angle_beta   90.00
_cell.angle_gamma   90.00
#
_symmetry.space_group_name_H-M   'P 1'
#
loop_
_entity.id
_entity.type
_entity.pdbx_description
1 polymer ?
#
loop_
_entity_poly.entity_id
_entity_poly.type
_entity_poly.pdbx_seq_one_letter_code
_entity_poly.pdbx_strand_id
1 'polypeptide(L)'
;MAWIRLQNPSWTVSPTVIKDDDELLRDLKAEWGTSIHDAVVAALIETNECNASGSYVVSELWNFKENRKATLKEVISYILKNIKNLKRKR
;
A
#
# COMPACT_ATOMS: atom_id res chain seq x y z
N MET A 1 24.79 -18.99 11.42
CA MET A 1 25.81 -18.47 10.49
C MET A 1 25.58 -19.10 9.12
N ALA A 2 24.94 -18.33 8.22
CA ALA A 2 24.66 -18.58 6.79
C ALA A 2 23.95 -19.93 6.47
N TRP A 3 22.98 -20.05 5.56
CA TRP A 3 22.83 -19.46 4.25
C TRP A 3 21.34 -19.54 3.85
N ILE A 4 20.66 -18.42 3.61
CA ILE A 4 19.58 -18.38 2.62
C ILE A 4 19.85 -17.15 1.76
N ARG A 5 20.35 -17.43 0.56
CA ARG A 5 20.56 -16.49 -0.53
C ARG A 5 19.17 -16.24 -1.14
N LEU A 6 18.50 -15.17 -0.74
CA LEU A 6 17.31 -14.72 -1.47
C LEU A 6 17.79 -14.00 -2.72
N GLN A 7 17.49 -14.64 -3.85
CA GLN A 7 17.58 -14.07 -5.17
C GLN A 7 16.82 -12.75 -5.21
N ASN A 8 17.42 -11.78 -5.89
CA ASN A 8 16.91 -10.45 -6.19
C ASN A 8 15.39 -10.45 -6.49
N PRO A 9 14.52 -9.85 -5.65
CA PRO A 9 13.18 -9.55 -6.06
C PRO A 9 13.17 -8.15 -6.69
N SER A 10 12.91 -8.13 -7.99
CA SER A 10 12.64 -6.98 -8.87
C SER A 10 11.46 -6.07 -8.43
N TRP A 11 11.15 -5.97 -7.13
CA TRP A 11 9.92 -5.35 -6.61
C TRP A 11 10.09 -4.49 -5.36
N THR A 12 11.31 -4.08 -4.98
CA THR A 12 11.43 -2.88 -4.14
C THR A 12 11.20 -1.65 -5.02
N VAL A 13 9.95 -1.19 -5.06
CA VAL A 13 9.63 0.16 -5.53
C VAL A 13 10.22 1.11 -4.49
N SER A 14 11.41 1.62 -4.75
CA SER A 14 11.93 2.78 -4.03
C SER A 14 10.92 3.93 -4.20
N PRO A 15 10.67 4.75 -3.15
CA PRO A 15 9.88 5.97 -3.31
C PRO A 15 10.37 6.71 -4.55
N THR A 16 9.49 6.96 -5.51
CA THR A 16 9.86 7.67 -6.72
C THR A 16 10.20 9.09 -6.31
N VAL A 17 11.49 9.36 -6.08
CA VAL A 17 11.99 10.72 -5.87
C VAL A 17 11.81 11.42 -7.20
N ILE A 18 10.76 12.22 -7.33
CA ILE A 18 10.56 13.08 -8.50
C ILE A 18 11.76 14.03 -8.52
N LYS A 19 12.61 13.87 -9.54
CA LYS A 19 13.71 14.79 -9.80
C LYS A 19 13.22 15.76 -10.87
N ASP A 20 13.36 17.05 -10.61
CA ASP A 20 13.03 18.08 -11.61
C ASP A 20 13.86 17.92 -12.91
N ASP A 21 15.02 17.26 -12.82
CA ASP A 21 15.89 16.95 -13.95
C ASP A 21 15.57 15.61 -14.64
N ASP A 22 14.42 14.98 -14.36
CA ASP A 22 14.01 13.75 -15.05
C ASP A 22 13.80 14.02 -16.55
N GLU A 23 14.51 13.27 -17.39
CA GLU A 23 14.46 13.41 -18.85
C GLU A 23 13.02 13.29 -19.39
N LEU A 24 12.20 12.41 -18.80
CA LEU A 24 10.81 12.21 -19.23
C LEU A 24 9.93 13.41 -18.89
N LEU A 25 10.13 14.06 -17.74
CA LEU A 25 9.37 15.25 -17.36
C LEU A 25 9.77 16.47 -18.20
N ARG A 26 11.06 16.57 -18.54
CA ARG A 26 11.57 17.62 -19.44
C ARG A 26 11.00 17.48 -20.85
N ASP A 27 10.99 16.26 -21.38
CA ASP A 27 10.44 15.98 -22.70
C ASP A 27 8.92 16.20 -22.73
N LEU A 28 8.21 15.76 -21.70
CA LEU A 28 6.77 16.01 -21.53
C LEU A 28 6.46 17.52 -21.52
N LYS A 29 7.27 18.31 -20.81
CA LYS A 29 7.10 19.77 -20.77
C LYS A 29 7.39 20.43 -22.11
N ALA A 30 8.39 19.93 -22.84
CA ALA A 30 8.75 20.45 -24.16
C ALA A 30 7.67 20.15 -25.21
N GLU A 31 7.04 18.98 -25.16
CA GLU A 31 6.04 18.54 -26.14
C GLU A 31 4.62 19.04 -25.82
N TRP A 32 4.22 19.03 -24.54
CA TRP A 32 2.84 19.28 -24.10
C TRP A 32 2.64 20.55 -23.28
N GLY A 33 3.73 21.25 -22.97
CA GLY A 33 3.72 22.52 -22.25
C GLY A 33 3.53 22.39 -20.73
N THR A 34 3.68 23.52 -20.05
CA THR A 34 3.76 23.60 -18.58
C THR A 34 2.49 23.12 -17.88
N SER A 35 1.30 23.38 -18.43
CA SER A 35 0.04 23.01 -17.77
C SER A 35 -0.15 21.49 -17.65
N ILE A 36 0.24 20.73 -18.67
CA ILE A 36 0.13 19.26 -18.65
C ILE A 36 1.22 18.67 -17.78
N HIS A 37 2.44 19.21 -17.88
CA HIS A 37 3.55 18.86 -16.99
C HIS A 37 3.16 19.00 -15.51
N ASP A 38 2.63 20.15 -15.10
CA ASP A 38 2.30 20.43 -13.69
C ASP A 38 1.17 19.53 -13.18
N ALA A 39 0.19 19.21 -14.03
CA ALA A 39 -0.86 18.25 -13.69
C ALA A 39 -0.32 16.83 -13.47
N VAL A 40 0.64 16.39 -14.30
CA VAL A 40 1.29 15.08 -14.17
C VAL A 40 2.17 15.03 -12.93
N VAL A 41 2.94 16.09 -12.65
CA VAL A 41 3.74 16.19 -11.42
C VAL A 41 2.84 16.17 -10.18
N ALA A 42 1.74 16.92 -10.17
CA ALA A 42 0.78 16.90 -9.07
C ALA A 42 0.19 15.50 -8.84
N ALA A 43 -0.23 14.81 -9.90
CA ALA A 43 -0.74 13.45 -9.81
C ALA A 43 0.32 12.43 -9.32
N LEU A 44 1.59 12.60 -9.71
CA LEU A 44 2.70 11.78 -9.23
C LEU A 44 2.99 12.03 -7.75
N ILE A 45 2.98 13.28 -7.30
CA ILE A 45 3.13 13.66 -5.88
C ILE A 45 1.97 13.08 -5.06
N GLU A 46 0.73 13.30 -5.49
CA GLU A 46 -0.47 12.79 -4.83
C GLU A 46 -0.45 11.25 -4.75
N THR A 47 -0.04 10.58 -5.83
CA THR A 47 0.12 9.12 -5.86
C THR A 47 1.22 8.65 -4.91
N ASN A 48 2.36 9.36 -4.84
CA ASN A 48 3.47 9.03 -3.94
C ASN A 48 3.13 9.28 -2.46
N GLU A 49 2.41 10.35 -2.16
CA GLU A 49 1.95 10.69 -0.81
C GLU A 49 0.80 9.79 -0.34
N CYS A 50 -0.11 9.40 -1.24
CA CYS A 50 -1.19 8.46 -0.92
C CYS A 50 -0.78 6.97 -0.99
N ASN A 51 0.33 6.59 -1.65
CA ASN A 51 0.70 5.18 -1.88
C ASN A 51 2.15 4.78 -1.53
N ALA A 52 2.79 5.39 -0.52
CA ALA A 52 4.15 4.99 -0.10
C ALA A 52 4.33 3.51 0.35
N SER A 53 3.28 2.68 0.40
CA SER A 53 3.39 1.24 0.70
C SER A 53 2.62 0.28 -0.23
N GLY A 54 2.10 0.77 -1.36
CA GLY A 54 1.36 -0.06 -2.30
C GLY A 54 -0.09 -0.29 -1.85
N SER A 55 -1.02 -0.19 -2.79
CA SER A 55 -2.42 -0.47 -2.59
C SER A 55 -2.62 -1.93 -2.14
N TYR A 56 -2.53 -2.20 -0.84
CA TYR A 56 -2.89 -3.50 -0.28
C TYR A 56 -4.38 -3.70 -0.49
N VAL A 57 -4.75 -4.89 -0.95
CA VAL A 57 -6.13 -5.35 -0.80
C VAL A 57 -6.44 -5.34 0.69
N VAL A 58 -7.18 -4.32 1.14
CA VAL A 58 -7.65 -4.26 2.52
C VAL A 58 -8.68 -5.36 2.68
N SER A 59 -8.24 -6.48 3.25
CA SER A 59 -9.13 -7.58 3.59
C SER A 59 -10.10 -7.08 4.67
N GLU A 60 -11.37 -6.93 4.31
CA GLU A 60 -12.40 -6.45 5.23
C GLU A 60 -12.98 -7.61 6.04
N LEU A 61 -13.11 -7.41 7.36
CA LEU A 61 -13.79 -8.34 8.23
C LEU A 61 -15.29 -8.02 8.24
N TRP A 62 -16.12 -9.02 7.98
CA TRP A 62 -17.58 -8.89 7.93
C TRP A 62 -18.26 -9.55 9.13
N ASN A 63 -19.26 -8.86 9.70
CA ASN A 63 -20.22 -9.48 10.60
C ASN A 63 -21.42 -9.96 9.78
N PHE A 64 -21.41 -11.25 9.42
CA PHE A 64 -22.46 -11.87 8.61
C PHE A 64 -23.83 -11.88 9.28
N LYS A 65 -23.91 -11.82 10.62
CA LYS A 65 -25.19 -11.78 11.34
C LYS A 65 -25.89 -10.44 11.18
N GLU A 66 -25.11 -9.36 11.23
CA GLU A 66 -25.59 -7.99 11.13
C GLU A 66 -25.54 -7.46 9.68
N ASN A 67 -25.09 -8.29 8.73
CA ASN A 67 -24.93 -7.96 7.31
C ASN A 67 -24.18 -6.64 7.06
N ARG A 68 -23.08 -6.41 7.79
CA ARG A 68 -22.23 -5.22 7.66
C ARG A 68 -20.77 -5.53 7.98
N LYS A 69 -19.88 -4.57 7.70
CA LYS A 69 -18.49 -4.61 8.17
C LYS A 69 -18.45 -4.79 9.70
N ALA A 70 -17.55 -5.64 10.17
CA ALA A 70 -17.32 -5.86 11.58
C ALA A 70 -16.67 -4.61 12.19
N THR A 71 -17.13 -4.23 13.37
CA THR A 71 -16.50 -3.19 14.18
C THR A 71 -15.21 -3.72 14.82
N LEU A 72 -14.30 -2.81 15.16
CA LEU A 72 -13.06 -3.15 15.87
C LEU A 72 -13.34 -3.95 17.15
N LYS A 73 -14.40 -3.61 17.89
CA LYS A 73 -14.83 -4.31 19.10
C LYS A 73 -15.20 -5.77 18.82
N GLU A 74 -15.96 -6.03 17.76
CA GLU A 74 -16.36 -7.39 17.34
C GLU A 74 -15.13 -8.23 16.96
N VAL A 75 -14.19 -7.63 16.22
CA VAL A 75 -12.94 -8.29 15.79
C VAL A 75 -12.06 -8.66 17.00
N ILE A 76 -11.81 -7.72 17.92
CA ILE A 76 -11.02 -7.98 19.13
C ILE A 76 -11.66 -9.09 19.97
N SER A 77 -12.98 -9.04 20.16
CA SER A 77 -13.72 -10.06 20.92
C SER A 77 -13.59 -11.44 20.30
N TYR A 78 -13.66 -11.53 18.97
CA TYR A 78 -13.46 -12.78 18.23
C TYR A 78 -12.04 -13.34 18.42
N ILE A 79 -11.01 -12.51 18.30
CA ILE A 79 -9.60 -12.94 18.48
C ILE A 79 -9.38 -13.46 19.91
N LEU A 80 -9.83 -12.73 20.93
CA LEU A 80 -9.69 -13.13 22.33
C LEU A 80 -10.39 -14.47 22.64
N LYS A 81 -11.57 -14.70 22.05
CA LYS A 81 -12.29 -15.97 22.20
C LYS A 81 -11.52 -17.14 21.59
N ASN A 82 -10.97 -16.95 20.38
CA ASN A 82 -10.21 -18.00 19.70
C ASN A 82 -8.90 -18.35 20.41
N ILE A 83 -8.17 -17.35 20.92
CA ILE A 83 -6.96 -17.59 21.72
C ILE A 83 -7.26 -18.41 22.97
N LYS A 84 -8.35 -18.09 23.68
CA LYS A 84 -8.78 -18.84 24.89
C LYS A 84 -9.15 -20.29 24.56
N ASN A 85 -9.78 -20.53 23.41
CA ASN A 85 -10.14 -21.88 22.97
C ASN A 85 -8.90 -22.70 22.55
N LEU A 86 -7.90 -22.07 21.93
CA LEU A 86 -6.65 -22.73 21.57
C LEU A 86 -5.85 -23.16 22.81
N LYS A 87 -5.84 -22.33 23.87
CA LYS A 87 -5.16 -22.67 25.13
C LYS A 87 -5.81 -23.80 25.92
N ARG A 88 -7.12 -24.05 25.74
CA ARG A 88 -7.84 -25.15 26.40
C ARG A 88 -7.69 -26.50 25.68
N LYS A 89 -7.25 -26.50 24.42
CA LYS A 89 -7.04 -27.72 23.62
C LYS A 89 -5.62 -28.29 23.75
N ARG A 90 -4.79 -27.75 24.65
CA ARG A 90 -3.41 -28.17 24.86
C ARG A 90 -3.24 -28.81 26.23
#